data_AF-A0A0L8V4V5-F1
#
_entry.id   AF-A0A0L8V4V5-F1
#
_cell.length_a   1.000
_cell.length_b   1.000
_cell.length_c   1.000
_cell.angle_alpha   90.00
_cell.angle_beta   90.00
_cell.angle_gamma   90.00
#
_symmetry.space_group_name_H-M   'P 1'
#
loop_
_entity.id
_entity.type
_entity.pdbx_description
1 polymer ?
#
loop_
_entity_poly.entity_id
_entity_poly.type
_entity_poly.pdbx_seq_one_letter_code
_entity_poly.pdbx_strand_id
1 'polypeptide(L)'
;MYELIESGLKVERQKPLPLIYKEVKLDAGYRVDLLVEDCIIIEVKAVDDLSDIHLAQILTYLKLSKCKLGLLVNFNVKLLKHGIKRVIL
;
A
#
# COMPACT_ATOMS: atom_id res chain seq x y z
N MET A 1 -1.40 11.27 6.81
CA MET A 1 -2.40 10.66 7.71
C MET A 1 -3.30 11.74 8.31
N TYR A 2 -2.74 12.72 9.03
CA TYR A 2 -3.51 13.82 9.64
C TYR A 2 -4.51 14.47 8.67
N GLU A 3 -4.04 14.99 7.53
CA GLU A 3 -4.94 15.66 6.57
C GLU A 3 -6.00 14.74 5.95
N LEU A 4 -5.70 13.45 5.76
CA LEU A 4 -6.69 12.49 5.26
C LEU A 4 -7.81 12.26 6.28
N ILE A 5 -7.45 12.20 7.57
CA ILE A 5 -8.41 12.04 8.67
C ILE A 5 -9.22 13.32 8.85
N GLU A 6 -8.60 14.51 8.78
CA GLU A 6 -9.32 15.78 8.79
C GLU A 6 -10.28 15.93 7.60
N SER A 7 -9.94 15.33 6.46
CA SER A 7 -10.83 15.25 5.30
C SER A 7 -11.99 14.25 5.48
N GLY A 8 -12.13 13.63 6.66
CA GLY A 8 -13.20 12.70 6.98
C GLY A 8 -12.98 11.26 6.50
N LEU A 9 -11.77 10.92 6.02
CA LEU A 9 -11.47 9.57 5.53
C LEU A 9 -11.08 8.62 6.67
N LYS A 10 -11.56 7.38 6.61
CA LYS A 10 -11.06 6.26 7.40
C LYS A 10 -9.66 5.90 6.92
N VAL A 11 -8.68 6.02 7.81
CA VAL A 11 -7.27 5.68 7.53
C VAL A 11 -6.71 4.76 8.60
N GLU A 12 -6.27 3.58 8.20
CA GLU A 12 -5.53 2.64 9.05
C GLU A 12 -4.06 2.64 8.67
N ARG A 13 -3.18 2.87 9.64
CA ARG A 13 -1.73 2.92 9.42
C ARG A 13 -1.07 1.61 9.83
N GLN A 14 -0.05 1.18 9.07
CA GLN A 14 0.75 -0.01 9.36
C GLN A 14 -0.13 -1.25 9.58
N LYS A 15 -1.22 -1.36 8.82
CA LYS A 15 -2.24 -2.39 9.01
C LYS A 15 -1.64 -3.75 8.61
N PRO A 16 -1.60 -4.74 9.52
CA PRO A 16 -1.17 -6.08 9.16
C PRO A 16 -2.19 -6.71 8.22
N LEU A 17 -1.70 -7.32 7.15
CA LEU A 17 -2.50 -8.12 6.24
C LEU A 17 -2.54 -9.57 6.72
N PRO A 18 -3.70 -10.22 6.63
CA PRO A 18 -3.81 -11.63 6.96
C PRO A 18 -3.03 -12.46 5.93
N LEU A 19 -1.90 -13.03 6.34
CA LEU A 19 -1.19 -14.04 5.56
C LEU A 19 -1.62 -15.43 6.05
N ILE A 20 -2.64 -15.99 5.40
CA ILE A 20 -3.09 -17.35 5.65
C ILE A 20 -2.60 -18.21 4.49
N TYR A 21 -1.59 -19.05 4.73
CA TYR A 21 -1.16 -20.05 3.75
C TYR A 21 -1.64 -21.42 4.21
N LYS A 22 -2.56 -22.01 3.43
CA LYS A 22 -3.34 -23.19 3.81
C LYS A 22 -4.11 -22.93 5.11
N GLU A 23 -3.64 -23.43 6.25
CA GLU A 23 -4.24 -23.25 7.57
C GLU A 23 -3.29 -22.60 8.59
N VAL A 24 -2.08 -22.23 8.16
CA VAL A 24 -1.09 -21.60 9.03
C VAL A 24 -1.12 -20.09 8.81
N LYS A 25 -1.45 -19.36 9.87
CA LYS A 25 -1.26 -17.91 9.93
C LYS A 25 0.23 -17.65 10.10
N LEU A 26 0.87 -17.18 9.05
CA LEU A 26 2.29 -16.85 9.08
C LEU A 26 2.45 -15.46 9.70
N ASP A 27 3.23 -15.38 10.78
CA ASP A 27 3.51 -14.14 11.51
C ASP A 27 4.53 -13.22 10.79
N ALA A 28 5.03 -13.65 9.62
CA ALA A 28 5.73 -12.81 8.65
C ALA A 28 4.71 -11.86 8.00
N GLY A 29 4.19 -10.95 8.82
CA GLY A 29 3.02 -10.14 8.53
C GLY A 29 3.37 -9.00 7.60
N TYR A 30 2.95 -9.14 6.34
CA TYR A 30 2.84 -8.00 5.43
C TYR A 30 2.10 -6.87 6.13
N ARG A 31 2.66 -5.67 6.13
CA ARG A 31 2.02 -4.47 6.66
C ARG A 31 1.89 -3.47 5.52
N VAL A 32 0.68 -2.97 5.32
CA VAL A 32 0.45 -1.84 4.42
C VAL A 32 0.75 -0.55 5.17
N ASP A 33 1.39 0.40 4.52
CA ASP A 33 1.69 1.69 5.15
C ASP A 33 0.41 2.41 5.53
N LEU A 34 -0.53 2.51 4.58
CA LEU A 34 -1.86 3.05 4.79
C LEU A 34 -2.91 2.22 4.03
N LEU A 35 -4.04 1.96 4.70
CA LEU A 35 -5.28 1.54 4.09
C LEU A 35 -6.31 2.66 4.27
N VAL A 36 -6.89 3.14 3.18
CA VAL A 36 -7.87 4.23 3.16
C VAL A 36 -9.22 3.68 2.72
N GLU A 37 -10.29 4.01 3.45
CA GLU A 37 -11.68 3.64 3.15
C GLU A 37 -11.88 2.12 2.91
N ASP A 38 -11.04 1.29 3.54
CA ASP A 38 -10.98 -0.17 3.32
C ASP A 38 -10.83 -0.61 1.84
N CYS A 39 -10.49 0.31 0.92
CA CYS A 39 -10.55 0.06 -0.52
C CYS A 39 -9.30 0.51 -1.29
N ILE A 40 -8.47 1.37 -0.71
CA ILE A 40 -7.24 1.88 -1.33
C ILE A 40 -6.04 1.62 -0.43
N ILE A 41 -5.04 0.93 -0.98
CA ILE A 41 -3.73 0.77 -0.33
C ILE A 41 -2.80 1.88 -0.82
N ILE A 42 -2.07 2.52 0.10
CA ILE A 42 -0.99 3.45 -0.23
C ILE A 42 0.30 2.92 0.39
N GLU A 43 1.33 2.76 -0.44
CA GLU A 43 2.68 2.34 -0.08
C GLU A 43 3.66 3.47 -0.37
N VAL A 44 4.45 3.85 0.62
CA VAL A 44 5.38 4.97 0.52
C VAL A 44 6.80 4.46 0.33
N LYS A 45 7.55 5.06 -0.60
CA LYS A 45 8.95 4.72 -0.88
C LYS A 45 9.81 5.98 -0.93
N ALA A 46 11.11 5.81 -0.69
CA ALA A 46 12.14 6.81 -0.88
C ALA A 46 13.35 6.11 -1.53
N VAL A 47 13.20 5.79 -2.81
CA VAL A 47 14.17 4.99 -3.61
C VAL A 47 14.45 5.71 -4.92
N ASP A 48 15.59 5.49 -5.55
CA ASP A 48 15.92 6.14 -6.83
C ASP A 48 14.85 5.86 -7.90
N ASP A 49 14.44 4.60 -8.04
CA ASP A 49 13.40 4.19 -8.98
C ASP A 49 12.49 3.09 -8.42
N LEU A 50 11.22 3.10 -8.86
CA LEU A 50 10.27 2.03 -8.58
C LEU A 50 10.56 0.82 -9.49
N SER A 51 11.27 -0.17 -8.96
CA SER A 51 11.48 -1.47 -9.61
C SER A 51 10.30 -2.44 -9.48
N ASP A 52 10.34 -3.55 -10.24
CA ASP A 52 9.27 -4.56 -10.31
C ASP A 52 8.97 -5.24 -8.97
N ILE A 53 9.93 -5.30 -8.04
CA ILE A 53 9.69 -5.85 -6.70
C ILE A 53 8.67 -5.01 -5.92
N HIS A 54 8.66 -3.69 -6.10
CA HIS A 54 7.66 -2.82 -5.46
C HIS A 54 6.27 -3.06 -6.05
N LEU A 55 6.19 -3.32 -7.35
CA LEU A 55 4.93 -3.68 -8.01
C LEU A 55 4.43 -5.06 -7.53
N ALA A 56 5.31 -6.06 -7.45
CA ALA A 56 4.97 -7.38 -6.94
C ALA A 56 4.49 -7.33 -5.47
N GLN A 57 5.11 -6.46 -4.65
CA GLN A 57 4.71 -6.22 -3.27
C GLN A 57 3.27 -5.68 -3.20
N ILE A 58 2.97 -4.57 -3.90
CA ILE A 58 1.63 -3.98 -3.83
C ILE A 58 0.56 -4.88 -4.45
N LEU A 59 0.87 -5.65 -5.50
CA LEU A 59 -0.05 -6.65 -6.06
C LEU A 59 -0.39 -7.75 -5.05
N THR A 60 0.59 -8.19 -4.27
CA THR A 60 0.36 -9.13 -3.16
C THR A 60 -0.59 -8.50 -2.13
N TYR A 61 -0.40 -7.23 -1.81
CA TYR A 61 -1.23 -6.53 -0.84
C TYR A 61 -2.68 -6.42 -1.29
N LEU A 62 -2.89 -6.02 -2.55
CA LEU A 62 -4.22 -5.94 -3.16
C LEU A 62 -4.96 -7.29 -3.11
N LYS A 63 -4.27 -8.39 -3.42
CA LYS A 63 -4.84 -9.75 -3.35
C LYS A 63 -5.24 -10.14 -1.92
N LEU A 64 -4.37 -9.86 -0.94
CA LEU A 64 -4.60 -10.24 0.46
C LEU A 64 -5.67 -9.36 1.14
N SER A 65 -5.72 -8.07 0.82
CA SER A 65 -6.69 -7.13 1.40
C SER A 65 -8.05 -7.12 0.71
N LYS A 66 -8.15 -7.74 -0.48
CA LYS A 66 -9.31 -7.64 -1.40
C LYS A 66 -9.55 -6.24 -1.95
N CYS A 67 -8.60 -5.31 -1.78
CA CYS A 67 -8.65 -4.00 -2.42
C CYS A 67 -8.30 -4.12 -3.91
N LYS A 68 -8.89 -3.28 -4.76
CA LYS A 68 -8.60 -3.26 -6.21
C LYS A 68 -7.63 -2.18 -6.63
N LEU A 69 -7.39 -1.18 -5.78
CA LEU A 69 -6.60 0.00 -6.10
C LEU A 69 -5.45 0.18 -5.10
N GLY A 70 -4.24 0.29 -5.65
CA GLY A 70 -3.02 0.59 -4.91
C GLY A 70 -2.30 1.81 -5.47
N LEU A 71 -1.70 2.61 -4.60
CA LEU A 71 -0.83 3.73 -4.95
C LEU A 71 0.57 3.46 -4.39
N LEU A 72 1.56 3.35 -5.28
CA LEU A 72 2.97 3.47 -4.90
C LEU A 72 3.35 4.95 -4.98
N VAL A 73 3.83 5.51 -3.89
CA VAL A 73 4.23 6.92 -3.82
C VAL A 73 5.71 7.00 -3.46
N ASN A 74 6.55 7.25 -4.47
CA ASN A 74 7.97 7.51 -4.29
C ASN A 74 8.21 9.00 -4.04
N PHE A 75 8.77 9.34 -2.89
CA PHE A 75 9.11 10.72 -2.52
C PHE A 75 10.50 11.16 -2.99
N ASN A 76 11.32 10.26 -3.51
CA ASN A 76 12.65 10.60 -4.03
C ASN A 76 12.57 11.17 -5.46
N VAL A 77 11.74 12.20 -5.64
CA VAL A 77 11.51 12.88 -6.92
C VAL A 77 11.34 14.38 -6.69
N LYS A 78 11.72 15.21 -7.67
CA LYS A 78 11.54 16.68 -7.59
C LYS A 78 10.06 17.09 -7.57
N LEU A 79 9.21 16.36 -8.27
CA LEU A 79 7.78 16.62 -8.37
C LEU A 79 7.01 15.34 -8.05
N LEU A 80 6.15 15.39 -7.02
CA LEU A 80 5.45 14.20 -6.51
C LEU A 80 4.61 13.50 -7.59
N LYS A 81 4.02 14.24 -8.54
CA LYS A 81 3.27 13.66 -9.67
C LYS A 81 4.07 12.67 -10.51
N HIS A 82 5.41 12.73 -10.49
CA HIS A 82 6.28 11.77 -11.18
C HIS A 82 6.62 10.55 -10.32
N GLY A 83 6.41 10.61 -9.00
CA GLY A 83 6.65 9.53 -8.06
C GLY A 83 5.42 8.67 -7.76
N ILE A 84 4.24 9.03 -8.28
CA ILE A 84 3.00 8.29 -8.04
C ILE A 84 2.79 7.28 -9.16
N LYS A 85 2.71 5.99 -8.81
CA LYS A 85 2.30 4.91 -9.70
C LYS A 85 0.99 4.29 -9.20
N ARG A 86 -0.04 4.35 -10.04
CA ARG A 86 -1.35 3.72 -9.81
C ARG A 86 -1.31 2.27 -10.28
N VAL A 87 -1.77 1.35 -9.42
CA VAL A 87 -1.84 -0.09 -9.71
C VAL A 87 -3.28 -0.56 -9.48
N ILE A 88 -3.82 -1.30 -10.45
CA ILE A 88 -5.17 -1.85 -10.43
C ILE A 88 -5.07 -3.37 -10.58
N LEU A 89 -5.78 -4.10 -9.72
CA LEU A 89 -5.94 -5.56 -9.79
C LEU A 89 -7.19 -5.96 -10.57
#